data_AF-A0A2E1W1R4-F1
#
_entry.id   AF-A0A2E1W1R4-F1
#
_cell.length_a   1.000
_cell.length_b   1.000
_cell.length_c   1.000
_cell.angle_alpha   90.00
_cell.angle_beta   90.00
_cell.angle_gamma   90.00
#
_symmetry.space_group_name_H-M   'P 1'
#
loop_
_entity.id
_entity.type
_entity.pdbx_description
1 polymer ?
#
loop_
_entity_poly.entity_id
_entity_poly.type
_entity_poly.pdbx_seq_one_letter_code
_entity_poly.pdbx_strand_id
1 'polypeptide(L)'
;MPSPERPSGQLVYSEAVQAPVTKQGDLMAEPGQNFDNHTRFVPPYHYVAMPIFALNLLWSVYRFIGVYTFQAFLNVLVALALVILFLFARLFALAAQDRVIRLEMRLRMRELLPDDLQGRINEFTPKQMVGLRFAGDAELPALAQKVLDENITAATPIKKLVTDWQGDYHRV
;
A
#
# COMPACT_ATOMS: atom_id res chain seq x y z
N MET A 1 24.93 -65.78 46.58
CA MET A 1 25.47 -64.93 45.50
C MET A 1 24.97 -63.51 45.72
N PRO A 2 25.81 -62.56 46.16
CA PRO A 2 25.46 -61.15 46.25
C PRO A 2 25.77 -60.42 44.93
N SER A 3 24.83 -59.59 44.50
CA SER A 3 24.87 -58.76 43.28
C SER A 3 25.91 -57.63 43.39
N PRO A 4 26.63 -57.28 42.32
CA PRO A 4 27.60 -56.19 42.35
C PRO A 4 26.93 -54.82 42.22
N GLU A 5 27.53 -53.85 42.91
CA GLU A 5 27.19 -52.44 43.01
C GLU A 5 27.19 -51.72 41.65
N ARG A 6 26.24 -50.80 41.44
CA ARG A 6 26.28 -49.83 40.34
C ARG A 6 26.92 -48.52 40.84
N PRO A 7 27.96 -47.99 40.19
CA PRO A 7 28.50 -46.68 40.53
C PRO A 7 27.63 -45.53 39.97
N SER A 8 27.53 -44.47 40.77
CA SER A 8 26.80 -43.23 40.53
C SER A 8 27.19 -42.54 39.22
N GLY A 9 26.21 -42.34 38.33
CA GLY A 9 26.35 -41.57 37.11
C GLY A 9 26.42 -40.07 37.42
N GLN A 10 27.63 -39.53 37.46
CA GLN A 10 27.90 -38.09 37.46
C GLN A 10 27.76 -37.58 36.02
N LEU A 11 26.64 -36.93 35.70
CA LEU A 11 26.42 -36.28 34.41
C LEU A 11 27.31 -35.04 34.32
N VAL A 12 28.38 -35.15 33.55
CA VAL A 12 29.23 -34.03 33.13
C VAL A 12 28.42 -33.20 32.12
N TYR A 13 28.10 -31.96 32.49
CA TYR A 13 27.50 -30.98 31.58
C TYR A 13 28.53 -30.67 30.48
N SER A 14 28.29 -31.19 29.27
CA SER A 14 29.01 -30.81 28.06
C SER A 14 28.68 -29.36 27.71
N GLU A 15 29.72 -28.57 27.48
CA GLU A 15 29.66 -27.18 27.01
C GLU A 15 28.66 -27.04 25.85
N ALA A 16 27.65 -26.20 26.05
CA ALA A 16 26.80 -25.74 24.98
C ALA A 16 27.65 -24.87 24.04
N VAL A 17 27.86 -25.36 22.81
CA VAL A 17 28.41 -24.58 21.71
C VAL A 17 27.48 -23.40 21.48
N GLN A 18 27.89 -22.22 21.94
CA GLN A 18 27.18 -20.97 21.75
C GLN A 18 27.39 -20.53 20.30
N ALA A 19 26.56 -21.03 19.40
CA ALA A 19 26.48 -20.52 18.04
C ALA A 19 26.08 -19.03 18.11
N PRO A 20 26.71 -18.14 17.33
CA PRO A 20 26.32 -16.74 17.31
C PRO A 20 24.87 -16.69 16.81
N VAL A 21 23.98 -16.19 17.66
CA VAL A 21 22.63 -15.78 17.25
C VAL A 21 22.82 -14.63 16.28
N THR A 22 22.88 -14.94 14.99
CA THR A 22 22.76 -13.94 13.93
C THR A 22 21.41 -13.26 14.15
N LYS A 23 21.45 -12.00 14.60
CA LYS A 23 20.26 -11.15 14.65
C LYS A 23 19.63 -11.17 13.27
N GLN A 24 18.48 -11.82 13.17
CA GLN A 24 17.62 -11.85 12.01
C GLN A 24 16.90 -10.49 11.85
N GLY A 25 17.65 -9.40 12.01
CA GLY A 25 17.20 -8.00 11.94
C GLY A 25 18.00 -7.14 10.96
N ASP A 26 19.03 -7.69 10.32
CA ASP A 26 19.85 -6.99 9.32
C ASP A 26 19.53 -7.41 7.86
N LEU A 27 18.39 -8.08 7.62
CA LEU A 27 17.90 -8.30 6.27
C LEU A 27 17.20 -7.02 5.78
N MET A 28 18.00 -6.12 5.20
CA MET A 28 17.58 -5.03 4.30
C MET A 28 16.36 -4.24 4.81
N ALA A 29 16.61 -3.23 5.65
CA ALA A 29 15.66 -2.13 5.81
C ALA A 29 15.44 -1.50 4.42
N GLU A 30 14.38 -1.91 3.73
CA GLU A 30 13.82 -1.14 2.62
C GLU A 30 13.78 0.32 3.08
N PRO A 31 14.35 1.28 2.32
CA PRO A 31 14.36 2.67 2.75
C PRO A 31 12.92 3.07 3.06
N GLY A 32 12.66 3.41 4.33
CA GLY A 32 11.31 3.64 4.82
C GLY A 32 10.56 4.61 3.94
N GLN A 33 9.27 4.32 3.69
CA GLN A 33 8.44 5.24 2.93
C GLN A 33 8.37 6.61 3.64
N ASN A 34 8.35 7.69 2.88
CA ASN A 34 8.21 9.07 3.34
C ASN A 34 7.39 9.89 2.33
N PHE A 35 7.18 11.18 2.62
CA PHE A 35 6.41 12.07 1.74
C PHE A 35 6.92 12.09 0.29
N ASP A 36 8.22 11.96 0.05
CA ASP A 36 8.81 12.07 -1.29
C ASP A 36 8.73 10.78 -2.10
N ASN A 37 8.76 9.61 -1.45
CA ASN A 37 8.82 8.30 -2.13
C ASN A 37 7.53 7.44 -2.01
N HIS A 38 6.45 7.96 -1.42
CA HIS A 38 5.21 7.18 -1.20
C HIS A 38 4.41 6.82 -2.45
N THR A 39 4.77 7.35 -3.63
CA THR A 39 4.10 7.02 -4.89
C THR A 39 4.70 5.77 -5.49
N ARG A 40 3.89 4.73 -5.65
CA ARG A 40 4.33 3.46 -6.23
C ARG A 40 3.97 3.36 -7.71
N PHE A 41 4.94 2.96 -8.53
CA PHE A 41 4.72 2.52 -9.90
C PHE A 41 4.91 1.01 -9.99
N VAL A 42 3.96 0.33 -10.63
CA VAL A 42 4.05 -1.11 -10.95
C VAL A 42 4.68 -1.25 -12.34
N PRO A 43 5.94 -1.72 -12.47
CA PRO A 43 6.65 -1.63 -13.76
C PRO A 43 5.98 -2.38 -14.91
N PRO A 44 5.49 -3.63 -14.74
CA PRO A 44 4.76 -4.32 -15.81
C PRO A 44 3.50 -3.57 -16.27
N TYR A 45 2.85 -2.84 -15.37
CA TYR A 45 1.63 -2.09 -15.69
C TYR A 45 1.95 -0.78 -16.42
N HIS A 46 2.85 0.03 -15.87
CA HIS A 46 3.09 1.40 -16.33
C HIS A 46 4.10 1.50 -17.47
N TYR A 47 5.14 0.67 -17.46
CA TYR A 47 6.24 0.75 -18.42
C TYR A 47 6.20 -0.33 -19.51
N VAL A 48 5.30 -1.32 -19.38
CA VAL A 48 5.14 -2.38 -20.39
C VAL A 48 3.73 -2.37 -20.97
N ALA A 49 2.70 -2.64 -20.17
CA ALA A 49 1.33 -2.75 -20.67
C ALA A 49 0.82 -1.43 -21.27
N MET A 50 0.99 -0.30 -20.57
CA MET A 50 0.50 1.00 -21.04
C MET A 50 1.09 1.41 -22.42
N PRO A 51 2.42 1.37 -22.65
CA PRO A 51 2.98 1.63 -23.98
C PRO A 51 2.48 0.66 -25.05
N ILE A 52 2.32 -0.63 -24.74
CA ILE A 52 1.85 -1.64 -25.70
C ILE A 52 0.42 -1.33 -26.15
N PHE A 53 -0.50 -1.04 -25.22
CA PHE A 53 -1.89 -0.69 -25.56
C PHE A 53 -1.96 0.62 -26.36
N ALA A 54 -1.15 1.63 -26.00
CA ALA A 54 -1.07 2.87 -26.75
C ALA A 54 -0.56 2.63 -28.18
N LEU A 55 0.51 1.87 -28.34
CA LEU A 55 1.07 1.52 -29.65
C LEU A 55 0.08 0.71 -30.49
N ASN A 56 -0.62 -0.26 -29.89
CA ASN A 56 -1.64 -1.05 -30.57
C ASN A 56 -2.78 -0.19 -31.13
N LEU A 57 -3.26 0.79 -30.36
CA LEU A 57 -4.27 1.73 -30.80
C LEU A 57 -3.76 2.62 -31.95
N LEU A 58 -2.59 3.24 -31.78
CA LEU A 58 -1.99 4.11 -32.79
C LEU A 58 -1.74 3.36 -34.11
N TRP A 59 -1.22 2.14 -34.01
CA TRP A 59 -0.97 1.29 -35.17
C TRP A 59 -2.27 0.89 -35.88
N SER A 60 -3.31 0.53 -35.13
CA SER A 60 -4.62 0.16 -35.70
C SER A 60 -5.25 1.33 -36.43
N VAL A 61 -5.17 2.55 -35.86
CA VAL A 61 -5.65 3.78 -36.50
C VAL A 61 -4.86 4.11 -37.75
N TYR A 62 -3.53 4.05 -37.70
CA TYR A 62 -2.67 4.26 -38.87
C TYR A 62 -3.03 3.34 -40.04
N ARG A 63 -3.24 2.04 -39.74
CA ARG A 63 -3.64 1.04 -40.74
C ARG A 63 -5.03 1.31 -41.32
N PHE A 64 -5.97 1.76 -40.50
CA PHE A 64 -7.32 2.09 -40.95
C PHE A 64 -7.34 3.30 -41.89
N ILE A 65 -6.54 4.33 -41.61
CA ILE A 65 -6.42 5.51 -42.47
C ILE A 65 -5.77 5.14 -43.82
N GLY A 66 -4.83 4.19 -43.84
CA GLY A 66 -4.21 3.71 -45.07
C GLY A 66 -5.11 2.80 -45.91
N VAL A 67 -5.94 1.97 -45.28
CA VAL A 67 -6.83 1.02 -45.97
C VAL A 67 -8.17 0.88 -45.24
N TYR A 68 -9.23 1.45 -45.83
CA TYR A 68 -10.58 1.45 -45.28
C TYR A 68 -11.31 0.11 -45.53
N THR A 69 -10.98 -0.89 -44.71
CA THR A 69 -11.71 -2.17 -44.68
C THR A 69 -12.50 -2.33 -43.40
N PHE A 70 -13.54 -3.16 -43.44
CA PHE A 70 -14.29 -3.55 -42.25
C PHE A 70 -13.39 -4.19 -41.18
N GLN A 71 -12.43 -5.02 -41.58
CA GLN A 71 -11.45 -5.61 -40.66
C GLN A 71 -10.58 -4.54 -39.98
N ALA A 72 -10.10 -3.53 -40.72
CA ALA A 72 -9.31 -2.45 -40.14
C ALA A 72 -10.15 -1.61 -39.15
N PHE A 73 -11.43 -1.37 -39.45
CA PHE A 73 -12.36 -0.74 -38.52
C PHE A 73 -12.54 -1.56 -37.22
N LEU A 74 -12.78 -2.87 -37.35
CA LEU A 74 -12.91 -3.75 -36.18
C LEU A 74 -11.64 -3.76 -35.32
N ASN A 75 -10.46 -3.74 -35.93
CA ASN A 75 -9.20 -3.67 -35.19
C ASN A 75 -9.09 -2.39 -34.34
N VAL A 76 -9.51 -1.24 -34.88
CA VAL A 76 -9.56 0.01 -34.12
C VAL A 76 -10.54 -0.09 -32.95
N LEU A 77 -11.73 -0.66 -33.15
CA LEU A 77 -12.71 -0.85 -32.08
C LEU A 77 -12.18 -1.76 -30.96
N VAL A 78 -11.54 -2.87 -31.31
CA VAL A 78 -10.94 -3.79 -30.33
C VAL A 78 -9.80 -3.10 -29.58
N ALA A 79 -8.91 -2.39 -30.28
CA ALA A 79 -7.83 -1.64 -29.63
C ALA A 79 -8.36 -0.59 -28.65
N LEU A 80 -9.42 0.13 -29.03
CA LEU A 80 -10.10 1.10 -28.15
C LEU A 80 -10.72 0.40 -26.93
N ALA A 81 -11.41 -0.73 -27.14
CA ALA A 81 -12.00 -1.50 -26.05
C ALA A 81 -10.94 -2.00 -25.05
N LEU A 82 -9.76 -2.40 -25.53
CA LEU A 82 -8.64 -2.79 -24.67
C LEU A 82 -8.09 -1.63 -23.84
N VAL A 83 -7.96 -0.43 -24.42
CA VAL A 83 -7.57 0.78 -23.69
C VAL A 83 -8.60 1.13 -22.61
N ILE A 84 -9.89 1.09 -22.96
CA ILE A 84 -10.98 1.31 -21.99
C ILE A 84 -10.88 0.29 -20.85
N LEU A 85 -10.77 -1.00 -21.18
CA LEU A 85 -10.63 -2.08 -20.20
C LEU A 85 -9.43 -1.84 -19.26
N PHE A 86 -8.27 -1.49 -19.80
CA PHE A 86 -7.06 -1.18 -19.04
C PHE A 86 -7.29 -0.03 -18.05
N LEU A 87 -7.89 1.08 -18.50
CA LEU A 87 -8.17 2.23 -17.65
C LEU A 87 -9.20 1.90 -16.55
N PHE A 88 -10.28 1.22 -16.90
CA PHE A 88 -11.33 0.86 -15.95
C PHE A 88 -10.86 -0.18 -14.92
N ALA A 89 -9.99 -1.12 -15.31
CA ALA A 89 -9.36 -2.04 -14.36
C ALA A 89 -8.63 -1.28 -13.24
N ARG A 90 -7.90 -0.21 -13.60
CA ARG A 90 -7.24 0.67 -12.62
C ARG A 90 -8.23 1.45 -11.77
N LEU A 91 -9.24 2.05 -12.38
CA LEU A 91 -10.25 2.84 -11.67
C LEU A 91 -11.02 1.99 -10.65
N PHE A 92 -11.42 0.78 -11.03
CA PHE A 92 -12.13 -0.14 -10.13
C PHE A 92 -11.26 -0.59 -8.95
N ALA A 93 -9.98 -0.89 -9.20
CA ALA A 93 -9.04 -1.24 -8.13
C ALA A 93 -8.85 -0.08 -7.14
N LEU A 94 -8.67 1.15 -7.63
CA LEU A 94 -8.55 2.35 -6.78
C LEU A 94 -9.84 2.62 -6.00
N ALA A 95 -11.01 2.50 -6.63
CA ALA A 95 -12.30 2.67 -5.96
C ALA A 95 -12.57 1.60 -4.89
N ALA A 96 -12.09 0.36 -5.08
CA ALA A 96 -12.13 -0.66 -4.04
C ALA A 96 -11.21 -0.31 -2.87
N GLN A 97 -9.97 0.11 -3.17
CA GLN A 97 -9.02 0.55 -2.14
C GLN A 97 -9.52 1.75 -1.34
N ASP A 98 -10.09 2.77 -1.98
CA ASP A 98 -10.62 3.95 -1.28
C ASP A 98 -11.76 3.60 -0.31
N ARG A 99 -12.56 2.57 -0.63
CA ARG A 99 -13.59 2.05 0.28
C ARG A 99 -12.98 1.34 1.49
N VAL A 100 -11.93 0.54 1.27
CA VAL A 100 -11.20 -0.17 2.33
C VAL A 100 -10.49 0.83 3.25
N ILE A 101 -9.72 1.77 2.68
CA ILE A 101 -9.03 2.82 3.45
C ILE A 101 -10.00 3.60 4.32
N ARG A 102 -11.17 3.97 3.78
CA ARG A 102 -12.21 4.67 4.56
C ARG A 102 -12.72 3.83 5.73
N LEU A 103 -12.86 2.52 5.54
CA LEU A 103 -13.31 1.62 6.61
C LEU A 103 -12.22 1.46 7.68
N GLU A 104 -10.99 1.15 7.27
CA GLU A 104 -9.83 1.00 8.15
C GLU A 104 -9.59 2.27 8.97
N MET A 105 -9.55 3.44 8.31
CA MET A 105 -9.36 4.71 9.01
C MET A 105 -10.50 5.02 9.97
N ARG A 106 -11.75 4.70 9.64
CA ARG A 106 -12.87 4.89 10.58
C ARG A 106 -12.76 3.96 11.80
N LEU A 107 -12.29 2.74 11.63
CA LEU A 107 -12.07 1.82 12.76
C LEU A 107 -10.91 2.30 13.64
N ARG A 108 -9.76 2.59 13.03
CA ARG A 108 -8.59 3.14 13.70
C ARG A 108 -8.91 4.44 14.44
N MET A 109 -9.69 5.32 13.82
CA MET A 109 -10.15 6.56 14.45
C MET A 109 -11.06 6.32 15.65
N ARG A 110 -11.96 5.33 15.59
CA ARG A 110 -12.81 4.99 16.74
C ARG A 110 -12.01 4.45 17.93
N GLU A 111 -10.90 3.78 17.68
CA GLU A 111 -10.05 3.23 18.73
C GLU A 111 -9.13 4.29 19.36
N LEU A 112 -8.67 5.26 18.57
CA LEU A 112 -7.61 6.20 18.98
C LEU A 112 -8.10 7.61 19.32
N LEU A 113 -9.23 8.07 18.77
CA LEU A 113 -9.67 9.45 18.99
C LEU A 113 -10.35 9.60 20.36
N PRO A 114 -10.16 10.75 21.03
CA PRO A 114 -10.87 11.08 22.25
C PRO A 114 -12.38 11.28 21.99
N ASP A 115 -13.18 11.14 23.04
CA ASP A 115 -14.65 11.13 22.99
C ASP A 115 -15.27 12.36 22.30
N ASP A 116 -14.62 13.53 22.41
CA ASP A 116 -15.07 14.77 21.78
C ASP A 116 -14.98 14.74 20.24
N LEU A 117 -14.03 13.98 19.69
CA LEU A 117 -13.88 13.80 18.23
C LEU A 117 -14.63 12.57 17.69
N GLN A 118 -15.04 11.64 18.54
CA GLN A 118 -15.77 10.42 18.13
C GLN A 118 -17.04 10.76 17.32
N GLY A 119 -17.79 11.79 17.74
CA GLY A 119 -18.99 12.26 17.02
C GLY A 119 -18.69 12.87 15.65
N ARG A 120 -17.45 13.33 15.43
CA ARG A 120 -17.01 14.05 14.23
C ARG A 120 -16.31 13.16 13.20
N ILE A 121 -16.16 11.86 13.46
CA ILE A 121 -15.48 10.92 12.54
C ILE A 121 -16.11 10.91 11.13
N ASN A 122 -17.42 11.17 11.03
CA ASN A 122 -18.10 11.22 9.74
C ASN A 122 -17.90 12.53 8.97
N GLU A 123 -17.33 13.58 9.59
CA GLU A 123 -16.99 14.84 8.94
C GLU A 123 -15.76 14.69 8.03
N PHE A 124 -14.87 13.72 8.31
CA PHE A 124 -13.68 13.50 7.50
C PHE A 124 -14.05 13.00 6.09
N THR A 125 -13.53 13.72 5.10
CA THR A 125 -13.62 13.32 3.70
C THR A 125 -12.66 12.16 3.39
N PRO A 126 -12.93 11.36 2.34
CA PRO A 126 -12.01 10.30 1.91
C PRO A 126 -10.59 10.81 1.64
N LYS A 127 -10.45 12.03 1.10
CA LYS A 127 -9.14 12.64 0.82
C LYS A 127 -8.36 12.94 2.10
N GLN A 128 -9.02 13.45 3.13
CA GLN A 128 -8.41 13.68 4.44
C GLN A 128 -7.96 12.37 5.08
N MET A 129 -8.79 11.33 5.04
CA MET A 129 -8.44 9.99 5.54
C MET A 129 -7.23 9.39 4.81
N VAL A 130 -7.12 9.59 3.49
CA VAL A 130 -5.95 9.17 2.70
C VAL A 130 -4.67 9.92 3.11
N GLY A 131 -4.77 11.16 3.60
CA GLY A 131 -3.64 11.89 4.16
C GLY A 131 -3.27 11.39 5.56
N LEU A 132 -4.27 11.28 6.44
CA LEU A 132 -4.12 10.90 7.84
C LEU A 132 -3.61 9.46 8.04
N ARG A 133 -3.84 8.56 7.09
CA ARG A 133 -3.41 7.15 7.21
C ARG A 133 -1.91 6.97 7.44
N PHE A 134 -1.11 7.93 6.96
CA PHE A 134 0.34 7.89 7.11
C PHE A 134 0.81 8.37 8.48
N ALA A 135 -0.07 8.94 9.30
CA ALA A 135 0.26 9.37 10.65
C ALA A 135 0.43 8.17 11.59
N GLY A 136 1.35 8.27 12.54
CA GLY A 136 1.50 7.33 13.66
C GLY A 136 0.30 7.35 14.61
N ASP A 137 0.09 6.26 15.36
CA ASP A 137 -1.07 6.15 16.27
C ASP A 137 -1.06 7.24 17.36
N ALA A 138 0.13 7.62 17.85
CA ALA A 138 0.28 8.61 18.91
C ALA A 138 -0.02 10.06 18.43
N GLU A 139 0.28 10.39 17.17
CA GLU A 139 0.04 11.73 16.62
C GLU A 139 -1.32 11.88 15.92
N LEU A 140 -1.97 10.75 15.58
CA LEU A 140 -3.24 10.75 14.83
C LEU A 140 -4.34 11.61 15.47
N PRO A 141 -4.62 11.54 16.79
CA PRO A 141 -5.70 12.32 17.39
C PRO A 141 -5.49 13.83 17.28
N ALA A 142 -4.27 14.30 17.58
CA ALA A 142 -3.91 15.71 17.51
C ALA A 142 -3.94 16.21 16.06
N LEU A 143 -3.45 15.40 15.11
CA LEU A 143 -3.49 15.76 13.69
C LEU A 143 -4.92 15.76 13.14
N ALA A 144 -5.75 14.81 13.54
CA ALA A 144 -7.16 14.73 13.14
C ALA A 144 -7.94 15.96 13.61
N GLN A 145 -7.74 16.39 14.85
CA GLN A 145 -8.33 17.63 15.38
C GLN A 145 -7.91 18.84 14.55
N LYS A 146 -6.60 19.01 14.32
CA LYS A 146 -6.05 20.10 13.52
C LYS A 146 -6.63 20.14 12.11
N VAL A 147 -6.79 18.98 11.46
CA VAL A 147 -7.36 18.88 10.11
C VAL A 147 -8.80 19.40 10.05
N LEU A 148 -9.60 19.12 11.08
CA LEU A 148 -10.97 19.61 11.15
C LEU A 148 -11.03 21.10 11.51
N ASP A 149 -10.25 21.53 12.49
CA ASP A 149 -10.27 22.90 13.01
C ASP A 149 -9.72 23.91 11.99
N GLU A 150 -8.66 23.54 11.26
CA GLU A 150 -8.08 24.35 10.18
C GLU A 150 -8.77 24.11 8.82
N ASN A 151 -9.79 23.25 8.75
CA ASN A 151 -10.53 22.91 7.53
C ASN A 151 -9.60 22.49 6.36
N ILE A 152 -8.62 21.63 6.66
CA ILE A 152 -7.65 21.16 5.66
C ILE A 152 -8.33 20.15 4.74
N THR A 153 -8.72 20.57 3.55
CA THR A 153 -9.48 19.72 2.61
C THR A 153 -8.62 18.80 1.74
N ALA A 154 -7.33 19.13 1.55
CA ALA A 154 -6.43 18.40 0.67
C ALA A 154 -5.56 17.38 1.44
N ALA A 155 -5.25 16.25 0.82
CA ALA A 155 -4.39 15.23 1.43
C ALA A 155 -2.92 15.66 1.54
N THR A 156 -2.42 16.42 0.56
CA THR A 156 -1.00 16.80 0.49
C THR A 156 -0.53 17.65 1.67
N PRO A 157 -1.24 18.70 2.10
CA PRO A 157 -0.89 19.43 3.32
C PRO A 157 -0.87 18.54 4.56
N ILE A 158 -1.82 17.61 4.70
CA ILE A 158 -1.88 16.66 5.84
C ILE A 158 -0.65 15.78 5.87
N LYS A 159 -0.25 15.21 4.73
CA LYS A 159 0.95 14.37 4.65
C LYS A 159 2.24 15.12 5.00
N LYS A 160 2.29 16.44 4.80
CA LYS A 160 3.44 17.28 5.20
C LYS A 160 3.49 17.56 6.70
N LEU A 161 2.36 17.40 7.41
CA LEU A 161 2.26 17.59 8.85
C LEU A 161 2.58 16.31 9.64
N VAL A 162 2.63 15.15 8.97
CA VAL A 162 2.98 13.86 9.57
C VAL A 162 4.45 13.86 9.98
N THR A 163 4.73 13.51 11.24
CA THR A 163 6.10 13.42 11.76
C THR A 163 6.53 11.98 12.00
N ASP A 164 5.61 11.11 12.42
CA ASP A 164 5.81 9.66 12.52
C ASP A 164 5.15 8.96 11.31
N TRP A 165 5.94 8.76 10.25
CA TRP A 165 5.42 8.23 8.98
C TRP A 165 5.25 6.71 8.99
N GLN A 166 4.01 6.27 8.84
CA GLN A 166 3.62 4.87 8.66
C GLN A 166 3.42 4.55 7.17
N GLY A 167 4.36 3.80 6.58
CA GLY A 167 4.35 3.49 5.16
C GLY A 167 3.18 2.63 4.71
N ASP A 168 2.54 2.99 3.59
CA ASP A 168 1.56 2.13 2.91
C ASP A 168 2.22 1.43 1.72
N TYR A 169 2.45 0.12 1.91
CA TYR A 169 3.07 -0.75 0.92
C TYR A 169 2.05 -1.55 0.10
N HIS A 170 0.75 -1.45 0.40
CA HIS A 170 -0.29 -2.24 -0.26
C HIS A 170 -0.97 -1.50 -1.42
N ARG A 171 -0.76 -0.19 -1.55
CA ARG A 171 -1.25 0.59 -2.69
C ARG A 171 -0.41 0.33 -3.93
N VAL A 172 -1.11 0.14 -5.05
CA VAL A 172 -0.57 -0.05 -6.41
C VAL A 172 -0.84 1.16 -7.26
#